data_AF-A0A957FFV8-F1
#
_entry.id   AF-A0A957FFV8-F1
#
_cell.length_a   1.000
_cell.length_b   1.000
_cell.length_c   1.000
_cell.angle_alpha   90.00
_cell.angle_beta   90.00
_cell.angle_gamma   90.00
#
_symmetry.space_group_name_H-M   'P 1'
#
loop_
_entity.id
_entity.type
_entity.pdbx_description
1 polymer ?
#
loop_
_entity_poly.entity_id
_entity_poly.type
_entity_poly.pdbx_seq_one_letter_code
_entity_poly.pdbx_strand_id
1 'polypeptide(L)'
;MTSASTSFKPAAPQGDEPPRREPPRGDPPRSRQESHPLPTRQPPLTDKCWLHREQPVAGQPYVIISQQALQQMDAHGRSNLRSELGGALLGQAYRYEDKTFVEIRAALPAVSPDHGPVHFTFNADTWAQLQRDRAAQHPNLDIVGWFHTHPDLGVFYSSDDVVVHSAAFTLPWHVGIVIDPVIREMGVFGWINGQLAPFSGCHELLDQQPQPLMPWKVVRTAVWYDGAAEHE
;
A
#
# COMPACT_ATOMS: atom_id res chain seq x y z
N MET A 1 -60.47 -37.58 46.06
CA MET A 1 -59.22 -38.08 45.46
C MET A 1 -58.10 -37.24 46.03
N THR A 2 -57.21 -37.91 46.75
CA THR A 2 -56.26 -37.39 47.72
C THR A 2 -54.88 -37.13 47.13
N SER A 3 -54.22 -36.11 47.70
CA SER A 3 -52.78 -35.93 47.84
C SER A 3 -51.97 -35.36 46.65
N ALA A 4 -51.60 -34.10 46.80
CA ALA A 4 -50.43 -33.48 46.20
C ALA A 4 -49.18 -33.83 47.02
N SER A 5 -48.13 -34.31 46.36
CA SER A 5 -46.83 -34.61 46.97
C SER A 5 -45.78 -33.63 46.46
N THR A 6 -45.32 -32.77 47.36
CA THR A 6 -44.12 -31.93 47.22
C THR A 6 -42.87 -32.78 47.45
N SER A 7 -41.97 -32.83 46.46
CA SER A 7 -40.64 -33.42 46.60
C SER A 7 -39.57 -32.34 46.52
N PHE A 8 -38.95 -32.05 47.67
CA PHE A 8 -37.70 -31.32 47.78
C PHE A 8 -36.55 -32.19 47.24
N LYS A 9 -35.68 -31.62 46.41
CA LYS A 9 -34.38 -32.19 46.04
C LYS A 9 -33.25 -31.35 46.66
N PRO A 10 -32.16 -31.96 47.17
CA PRO A 10 -31.07 -31.24 47.83
C PRO A 10 -30.09 -30.65 46.81
N ALA A 11 -29.42 -29.56 47.22
CA ALA A 11 -28.36 -28.89 46.47
C ALA A 11 -27.09 -29.78 46.39
N ALA A 12 -26.50 -29.85 45.19
CA ALA A 12 -25.21 -30.49 44.95
C ALA A 12 -24.04 -29.53 45.27
N PRO A 13 -22.86 -30.05 45.66
CA PRO A 13 -21.72 -29.22 46.05
C PRO A 13 -21.10 -28.50 44.84
N GLN A 14 -20.67 -27.25 45.06
CA GLN A 14 -19.87 -26.47 44.12
C GLN A 14 -18.52 -27.16 43.94
N GLY A 15 -18.25 -27.68 42.75
CA GLY A 15 -16.93 -28.10 42.32
C GLY A 15 -16.22 -26.93 41.64
N ASP A 16 -14.95 -26.71 41.99
CA ASP A 16 -14.06 -25.70 41.40
C ASP A 16 -13.99 -25.82 39.87
N GLU A 17 -14.35 -24.76 39.17
CA GLU A 17 -14.12 -24.61 37.72
C GLU A 17 -12.64 -24.26 37.50
N PRO A 18 -11.88 -24.99 36.66
CA PRO A 18 -10.48 -24.66 36.42
C PRO A 18 -10.37 -23.35 35.61
N PRO A 19 -9.28 -22.58 35.77
CA PRO A 19 -9.18 -21.28 35.13
C PRO A 19 -9.18 -21.41 33.60
N ARG A 20 -10.01 -20.60 32.94
CA ARG A 20 -10.06 -20.47 31.48
C ARG A 20 -8.67 -20.07 30.98
N ARG A 21 -8.06 -20.92 30.16
CA ARG A 21 -6.82 -20.59 29.45
C ARG A 21 -7.14 -19.51 28.41
N GLU A 22 -6.53 -18.34 28.55
CA GLU A 22 -6.48 -17.36 27.47
C GLU A 22 -5.85 -18.01 26.22
N PRO A 23 -6.36 -17.73 25.00
CA PRO A 23 -5.71 -18.19 23.79
C PRO A 23 -4.31 -17.54 23.72
N PRO A 24 -3.29 -18.26 23.19
CA PRO A 24 -1.97 -17.68 23.07
C PRO A 24 -2.06 -16.43 22.20
N ARG A 25 -1.59 -15.29 22.72
CA ARG A 25 -1.29 -14.12 21.89
C ARG A 25 -0.23 -14.56 20.91
N GLY A 26 -0.63 -14.86 19.68
CA GLY A 26 0.31 -15.09 18.61
C GLY A 26 1.09 -13.80 18.41
N ASP A 27 2.38 -13.82 18.71
CA ASP A 27 3.27 -12.79 18.19
C ASP A 27 3.07 -12.75 16.67
N PRO A 28 2.89 -11.56 16.07
CA PRO A 28 2.88 -11.47 14.61
C PRO A 28 4.18 -12.10 14.09
N PRO A 29 4.13 -12.82 12.96
CA PRO A 29 5.33 -13.43 12.40
C PRO A 29 6.37 -12.33 12.21
N ARG A 30 7.44 -12.35 13.02
CA ARG A 30 8.62 -11.54 12.78
C ARG A 30 9.18 -12.00 11.45
N SER A 31 8.86 -11.27 10.38
CA SER A 31 9.53 -11.45 9.10
C SER A 31 11.01 -11.16 9.35
N ARG A 32 11.81 -12.21 9.35
CA ARG A 32 13.26 -12.13 9.40
C ARG A 32 13.70 -11.56 8.06
N GLN A 33 13.66 -10.24 7.93
CA GLN A 33 14.14 -9.54 6.75
C GLN A 33 15.65 -9.69 6.69
N GLU A 34 16.12 -10.59 5.84
CA GLU A 34 17.48 -10.49 5.31
C GLU A 34 17.53 -9.20 4.52
N SER A 35 18.09 -8.14 5.12
CA SER A 35 18.35 -6.88 4.45
C SER A 35 19.43 -7.13 3.40
N HIS A 36 19.04 -7.59 2.22
CA HIS A 36 19.94 -7.53 1.08
C HIS A 36 20.26 -6.05 0.87
N PRO A 37 21.54 -5.64 0.93
CA PRO A 37 21.90 -4.26 0.70
C PRO A 37 21.44 -3.87 -0.70
N LEU A 38 20.75 -2.73 -0.81
CA LEU A 38 20.30 -2.21 -2.10
C LEU A 38 21.51 -2.09 -3.05
N PRO A 39 21.37 -2.50 -4.33
CA PRO A 39 22.43 -2.34 -5.30
C PRO A 39 22.77 -0.87 -5.49
N THR A 40 24.02 -0.58 -5.88
CA THR A 40 24.43 0.80 -6.20
C THR A 40 24.36 1.04 -7.71
N ARG A 41 23.66 2.10 -8.15
CA ARG A 41 23.48 2.45 -9.56
C ARG A 41 23.25 3.96 -9.73
N GLN A 42 23.86 4.59 -10.73
CA GLN A 42 23.58 5.98 -11.07
C GLN A 42 22.14 6.16 -11.59
N PRO A 43 21.34 7.10 -11.05
CA PRO A 43 19.96 7.31 -11.46
C PRO A 43 19.85 8.12 -12.77
N PRO A 44 18.74 8.00 -13.50
CA PRO A 44 18.52 8.73 -14.75
C PRO A 44 18.05 10.19 -14.57
N LEU A 45 18.28 10.84 -13.41
CA LEU A 45 17.74 12.17 -13.04
C LEU A 45 18.25 13.38 -13.87
N THR A 46 18.80 13.16 -15.05
CA THR A 46 19.30 14.21 -15.95
C THR A 46 18.19 14.72 -16.86
N ASP A 47 18.48 15.03 -18.13
CA ASP A 47 17.53 15.44 -19.17
C ASP A 47 16.45 14.40 -19.49
N LYS A 48 16.58 13.20 -18.93
CA LYS A 48 15.62 12.09 -19.08
C LYS A 48 14.51 12.08 -18.05
N CYS A 49 14.53 12.98 -17.06
CA CYS A 49 13.50 13.02 -16.03
C CYS A 49 12.82 14.38 -15.95
N TRP A 50 11.51 14.37 -15.77
CA TRP A 50 10.71 15.53 -15.43
C TRP A 50 10.32 15.50 -13.96
N LEU A 51 10.59 16.57 -13.21
CA LEU A 51 10.16 16.68 -11.82
C LEU A 51 8.71 17.15 -11.73
N HIS A 52 7.88 16.36 -11.05
CA HIS A 52 6.53 16.76 -10.66
C HIS A 52 6.52 17.23 -9.20
N ARG A 53 6.00 18.45 -8.98
CA ARG A 53 5.91 19.14 -7.69
C ARG A 53 7.29 19.56 -7.15
N GLU A 54 7.81 18.96 -6.08
CA GLU A 54 9.00 19.41 -5.37
C GLU A 54 10.05 18.30 -5.26
N GLN A 55 11.32 18.67 -5.10
CA GLN A 55 12.41 17.73 -4.84
C GLN A 55 12.16 16.96 -3.53
N PRO A 56 12.60 15.69 -3.41
CA PRO A 56 12.51 14.92 -2.18
C PRO A 56 13.19 15.62 -1.00
N VAL A 57 12.54 15.60 0.17
CA VAL A 57 13.13 16.05 1.43
C VAL A 57 14.10 15.01 1.99
N ALA A 58 14.92 15.40 2.97
CA ALA A 58 15.86 14.48 3.62
C ALA A 58 15.14 13.25 4.20
N GLY A 59 15.66 12.05 3.90
CA GLY A 59 15.09 10.78 4.32
C GLY A 59 13.97 10.24 3.43
N GLN A 60 13.46 11.03 2.47
CA GLN A 60 12.51 10.57 1.47
C GLN A 60 13.25 9.89 0.29
N PRO A 61 12.81 8.72 -0.19
CA PRO A 61 13.36 8.15 -1.42
C PRO A 61 12.99 9.00 -2.65
N TYR A 62 13.87 8.98 -3.65
CA TYR A 62 13.58 9.50 -4.97
C TYR A 62 12.72 8.50 -5.73
N VAL A 63 11.46 8.86 -5.97
CA VAL A 63 10.55 8.05 -6.78
C VAL A 63 10.66 8.48 -8.24
N ILE A 64 10.93 7.53 -9.13
CA ILE A 64 11.01 7.71 -10.57
C ILE A 64 10.00 6.76 -11.20
N ILE A 65 9.09 7.28 -12.03
CA ILE A 65 7.99 6.51 -12.62
C ILE A 65 8.14 6.54 -14.13
N SER A 66 8.20 5.38 -14.78
CA SER A 66 8.21 5.27 -16.25
C SER A 66 6.89 5.74 -16.85
N GLN A 67 6.96 6.21 -18.09
CA GLN A 67 5.75 6.55 -18.83
C GLN A 67 4.84 5.35 -19.06
N GLN A 68 5.44 4.17 -19.22
CA GLN A 68 4.70 2.91 -19.30
C GLN A 68 3.89 2.64 -18.02
N ALA A 69 4.49 2.79 -16.83
CA ALA A 69 3.78 2.59 -15.57
C ALA A 69 2.65 3.59 -15.38
N LEU A 70 2.86 4.86 -15.76
CA LEU A 70 1.81 5.89 -15.73
C LEU A 70 0.62 5.52 -16.61
N GLN A 71 0.86 5.08 -17.84
CA GLN A 71 -0.20 4.65 -18.75
C GLN A 71 -0.95 3.42 -18.24
N GLN A 72 -0.25 2.46 -17.63
CA GLN A 72 -0.86 1.27 -17.04
C GLN A 72 -1.77 1.63 -15.86
N MET A 73 -1.32 2.53 -14.98
CA MET A 73 -2.14 3.02 -13.87
C MET A 73 -3.35 3.83 -14.36
N ASP A 74 -3.20 4.68 -15.39
CA ASP A 74 -4.32 5.45 -15.96
C ASP A 74 -5.36 4.55 -16.62
N ALA A 75 -4.91 3.61 -17.45
CA ALA A 75 -5.79 2.66 -18.11
C ALA A 75 -6.56 1.82 -17.08
N HIS A 76 -5.90 1.36 -16.01
CA HIS A 76 -6.56 0.60 -14.97
C HIS A 76 -7.54 1.47 -14.17
N GLY A 77 -7.12 2.62 -13.65
CA GLY A 77 -7.96 3.47 -12.83
C GLY A 77 -9.22 3.98 -13.55
N ARG A 78 -9.16 4.11 -14.88
CA ARG A 78 -10.32 4.52 -15.69
C ARG A 78 -11.20 3.36 -16.14
N SER A 79 -10.78 2.11 -15.92
CA SER A 79 -11.54 0.93 -16.34
C SER A 79 -12.82 0.72 -15.53
N ASN A 80 -12.86 1.20 -14.28
CA ASN A 80 -14.06 1.21 -13.44
C ASN A 80 -14.01 2.38 -12.45
N LEU A 81 -14.86 3.39 -12.66
CA LEU A 81 -14.96 4.56 -11.78
C LEU A 81 -15.99 4.38 -10.65
N ARG A 82 -16.59 3.20 -10.52
CA ARG A 82 -17.60 2.89 -9.48
C ARG A 82 -17.03 2.16 -8.28
N SER A 83 -15.77 1.77 -8.34
CA SER A 83 -15.10 0.98 -7.31
C SER A 83 -13.65 1.42 -7.23
N GLU A 84 -13.06 1.24 -6.06
CA GLU A 84 -11.62 1.35 -5.92
C GLU A 84 -10.95 0.19 -6.62
N LEU A 85 -9.91 0.51 -7.40
CA LEU A 85 -9.07 -0.43 -8.10
C LEU A 85 -7.66 -0.33 -7.54
N GLY A 86 -6.85 -1.36 -7.72
CA GLY A 86 -5.49 -1.36 -7.19
C GLY A 86 -4.58 -2.38 -7.83
N GLY A 87 -3.31 -2.31 -7.48
CA GLY A 87 -2.30 -3.18 -8.06
C GLY A 87 -0.91 -2.99 -7.47
N ALA A 88 0.03 -3.81 -7.92
CA ALA A 88 1.43 -3.72 -7.53
C ALA A 88 2.20 -2.77 -8.43
N LEU A 89 3.12 -2.03 -7.83
CA LEU A 89 4.15 -1.26 -8.54
C LEU A 89 5.38 -2.12 -8.71
N LEU A 90 5.81 -2.31 -9.95
CA LEU A 90 6.97 -3.12 -10.29
C LEU A 90 8.15 -2.27 -10.68
N GLY A 91 9.32 -2.58 -10.14
CA GLY A 91 10.48 -1.74 -10.28
C GLY A 91 11.72 -2.30 -9.63
N GLN A 92 12.64 -1.38 -9.33
CA GLN A 92 13.87 -1.68 -8.60
C GLN A 92 14.16 -0.55 -7.62
N ALA A 93 14.55 -0.93 -6.40
CA ALA A 93 15.14 0.00 -5.46
C ALA A 93 16.68 -0.11 -5.53
N TYR A 94 17.36 1.02 -5.41
CA TYR A 94 18.82 1.09 -5.47
C TYR A 94 19.33 2.33 -4.73
N ARG A 95 20.64 2.37 -4.48
CA ARG A 95 21.32 3.53 -3.89
C ARG A 95 22.24 4.20 -4.90
N TYR A 96 22.41 5.50 -4.74
CA TYR A 96 23.49 6.26 -5.36
C TYR A 96 23.90 7.35 -4.39
N GLU A 97 25.19 7.38 -4.05
CA GLU A 97 25.67 8.17 -2.91
C GLU A 97 24.85 7.82 -1.64
N ASP A 98 24.45 8.81 -0.86
CA ASP A 98 23.65 8.63 0.37
C ASP A 98 22.14 8.63 0.13
N LYS A 99 21.69 8.55 -1.13
CA LYS A 99 20.28 8.64 -1.52
C LYS A 99 19.74 7.27 -1.95
N THR A 100 18.47 7.05 -1.61
CA THR A 100 17.69 5.89 -2.05
C THR A 100 16.81 6.26 -3.23
N PHE A 101 16.77 5.41 -4.24
CA PHE A 101 15.97 5.56 -5.45
C PHE A 101 15.02 4.38 -5.60
N VAL A 102 13.81 4.67 -6.04
CA VAL A 102 12.78 3.69 -6.37
C VAL A 102 12.35 3.98 -7.79
N GLU A 103 12.69 3.09 -8.70
CA GLU A 103 12.33 3.23 -10.10
C GLU A 103 11.22 2.25 -10.45
N ILE A 104 10.02 2.80 -10.61
CA ILE A 104 8.80 2.09 -11.00
C ILE A 104 8.77 2.03 -12.52
N ARG A 105 8.80 0.82 -13.07
CA ARG A 105 8.89 0.55 -14.51
C ARG A 105 7.62 -0.03 -15.10
N ALA A 106 6.79 -0.66 -14.28
CA ALA A 106 5.47 -1.15 -14.67
C ALA A 106 4.50 -1.10 -13.48
N ALA A 107 3.21 -1.13 -13.78
CA ALA A 107 2.14 -1.34 -12.81
C ALA A 107 1.34 -2.59 -13.22
N LEU A 108 1.14 -3.51 -12.28
CA LEU A 108 0.32 -4.70 -12.47
C LEU A 108 -1.01 -4.54 -11.73
N PRO A 109 -2.14 -4.44 -12.46
CA PRO A 109 -3.47 -4.51 -11.87
C PRO A 109 -3.65 -5.78 -11.06
N ALA A 110 -4.23 -5.64 -9.88
CA ALA A 110 -4.71 -6.77 -9.11
C ALA A 110 -6.16 -7.07 -9.49
N VAL A 111 -6.51 -8.35 -9.50
CA VAL A 111 -7.90 -8.78 -9.66
C VAL A 111 -8.38 -9.26 -8.29
N SER A 112 -9.28 -8.50 -7.68
CA SER A 112 -10.03 -8.98 -6.51
C SER A 112 -11.40 -9.48 -6.97
N PRO A 113 -11.79 -10.71 -6.60
CA PRO A 113 -13.17 -11.20 -6.80
C PRO A 113 -14.19 -10.38 -6.01
N ASP A 114 -13.75 -9.77 -4.90
CA ASP A 114 -14.60 -9.00 -4.00
C ASP A 114 -14.69 -7.56 -4.50
N HIS A 115 -15.64 -7.31 -5.38
CA HIS A 115 -15.99 -5.98 -5.93
C HIS A 115 -16.74 -5.08 -4.93
N GLY A 116 -16.37 -5.14 -3.65
CA GLY A 116 -16.93 -4.26 -2.63
C GLY A 116 -16.47 -2.82 -2.84
N PRO A 117 -17.35 -1.82 -2.77
CA PRO A 117 -16.90 -0.44 -2.71
C PRO A 117 -16.11 -0.25 -1.40
N VAL A 118 -15.04 0.55 -1.48
CA VAL A 118 -14.32 1.21 -0.38
C VAL A 118 -13.01 0.60 0.11
N HIS A 119 -12.63 -0.67 -0.14
CA HIS A 119 -11.33 -1.15 0.39
C HIS A 119 -10.60 -2.15 -0.50
N PHE A 120 -9.53 -1.69 -1.17
CA PHE A 120 -8.57 -2.60 -1.80
C PHE A 120 -7.64 -3.23 -0.75
N THR A 121 -7.76 -4.53 -0.50
CA THR A 121 -6.86 -5.28 0.41
C THR A 121 -6.08 -6.36 -0.34
N PHE A 122 -4.77 -6.46 -0.09
CA PHE A 122 -3.97 -7.58 -0.57
C PHE A 122 -4.19 -8.82 0.29
N ASN A 123 -5.19 -9.63 -0.02
CA ASN A 123 -5.29 -10.96 0.58
C ASN A 123 -4.24 -11.92 -0.01
N ALA A 124 -4.11 -13.11 0.58
CA ALA A 124 -3.11 -14.11 0.16
C ALA A 124 -3.25 -14.53 -1.31
N ASP A 125 -4.48 -14.60 -1.83
CA ASP A 125 -4.75 -15.01 -3.20
C ASP A 125 -4.34 -13.92 -4.20
N THR A 126 -4.66 -12.66 -3.90
CA THR A 126 -4.22 -11.49 -4.68
C THR A 126 -2.69 -11.41 -4.69
N TRP A 127 -2.03 -11.64 -3.56
CA TRP A 127 -0.56 -11.66 -3.50
C TRP A 127 0.04 -12.79 -4.36
N ALA A 128 -0.51 -14.00 -4.25
CA ALA A 128 -0.06 -15.14 -5.04
C ALA A 128 -0.27 -14.91 -6.54
N GLN A 129 -1.38 -14.27 -6.93
CA GLN A 129 -1.63 -13.86 -8.31
C GLN A 129 -0.58 -12.86 -8.79
N LEU A 130 -0.38 -11.76 -8.06
CA LEU A 130 0.58 -10.73 -8.45
C LEU A 130 2.00 -11.27 -8.59
N GLN A 131 2.38 -12.22 -7.72
CA GLN A 131 3.69 -12.86 -7.83
C GLN A 131 3.81 -13.74 -9.08
N ARG A 132 2.75 -14.47 -9.45
CA ARG A 132 2.72 -15.24 -10.70
C ARG A 132 2.77 -14.32 -11.93
N ASP A 133 1.97 -13.26 -11.93
CA ASP A 133 1.87 -12.32 -13.05
C ASP A 133 3.20 -11.55 -13.22
N ARG A 134 3.81 -11.11 -12.11
CA ARG A 134 5.18 -10.55 -12.10
C ARG A 134 6.18 -11.54 -12.68
N ALA A 135 6.20 -12.78 -12.22
CA ALA A 135 7.16 -13.78 -12.70
C ALA A 135 7.00 -14.08 -14.19
N ALA A 136 5.77 -14.05 -14.71
CA ALA A 136 5.47 -14.31 -16.12
C ALA A 136 5.79 -13.12 -17.03
N GLN A 137 5.45 -11.90 -16.61
CA GLN A 137 5.48 -10.70 -17.47
C GLN A 137 6.71 -9.81 -17.23
N HIS A 138 7.23 -9.81 -16.00
CA HIS A 138 8.28 -8.92 -15.53
C HIS A 138 9.29 -9.64 -14.61
N PRO A 139 9.94 -10.72 -15.06
CA PRO A 139 10.77 -11.59 -14.20
C PRO A 139 11.96 -10.87 -13.53
N ASN A 140 12.38 -9.72 -14.08
CA ASN A 140 13.52 -8.93 -13.60
C ASN A 140 13.12 -7.72 -12.74
N LEU A 141 11.82 -7.54 -12.46
CA LEU A 141 11.32 -6.45 -11.63
C LEU A 141 10.79 -6.99 -10.32
N ASP A 142 11.05 -6.27 -9.24
CA ASP A 142 10.51 -6.56 -7.91
C ASP A 142 9.24 -5.75 -7.65
N ILE A 143 8.43 -6.22 -6.71
CA ILE A 143 7.34 -5.39 -6.16
C ILE A 143 8.00 -4.34 -5.26
N VAL A 144 7.90 -3.07 -5.65
CA VAL A 144 8.47 -1.93 -4.91
C VAL A 144 7.40 -1.08 -4.22
N GLY A 145 6.13 -1.47 -4.33
CA GLY A 145 5.03 -0.71 -3.80
C GLY A 145 3.69 -1.14 -4.35
N TRP A 146 2.70 -0.29 -4.17
CA TRP A 146 1.34 -0.49 -4.66
C TRP A 146 0.68 0.81 -5.03
N PHE A 147 -0.40 0.71 -5.80
CA PHE A 147 -1.28 1.83 -6.07
C PHE A 147 -2.73 1.42 -5.91
N HIS A 148 -3.59 2.41 -5.65
CA HIS A 148 -5.03 2.25 -5.74
C HIS A 148 -5.71 3.56 -6.17
N THR A 149 -6.99 3.47 -6.50
CA THR A 149 -7.79 4.63 -6.90
C THR A 149 -8.82 5.03 -5.87
N HIS A 150 -9.03 6.34 -5.76
CA HIS A 150 -10.13 6.98 -5.03
C HIS A 150 -11.01 7.76 -6.02
N PRO A 151 -12.00 7.13 -6.70
CA PRO A 151 -12.80 7.85 -7.68
C PRO A 151 -13.68 8.93 -7.01
N ASP A 152 -13.42 10.20 -7.32
CA ASP A 152 -14.19 11.37 -6.86
C ASP A 152 -14.16 11.63 -5.34
N LEU A 153 -13.12 11.16 -4.65
CA LEU A 153 -12.91 11.40 -3.21
C LEU A 153 -11.74 12.34 -2.92
N GLY A 154 -10.90 12.62 -3.92
CA GLY A 154 -9.62 13.27 -3.77
C GLY A 154 -8.52 12.32 -3.27
N VAL A 155 -7.32 12.87 -3.17
CA VAL A 155 -6.11 12.11 -2.81
C VAL A 155 -5.81 12.28 -1.32
N PHE A 156 -5.85 11.19 -0.58
CA PHE A 156 -5.38 11.09 0.81
C PHE A 156 -4.98 9.65 1.09
N TYR A 157 -4.21 9.41 2.15
CA TYR A 157 -3.92 8.06 2.63
C TYR A 157 -4.84 7.77 3.83
N SER A 158 -5.81 6.89 3.65
CA SER A 158 -6.77 6.49 4.68
C SER A 158 -6.10 5.66 5.80
N SER A 159 -6.82 5.44 6.90
CA SER A 159 -6.35 4.55 7.97
C SER A 159 -6.22 3.10 7.48
N ASP A 160 -7.08 2.64 6.57
CA ASP A 160 -6.95 1.34 5.93
C ASP A 160 -5.70 1.25 5.06
N ASP A 161 -5.37 2.33 4.33
CA ASP A 161 -4.13 2.38 3.55
C ASP A 161 -2.89 2.27 4.45
N VAL A 162 -2.92 2.93 5.61
CA VAL A 162 -1.86 2.81 6.62
C VAL A 162 -1.71 1.36 7.08
N VAL A 163 -2.82 0.65 7.34
CA VAL A 163 -2.81 -0.77 7.76
C VAL A 163 -2.22 -1.65 6.66
N VAL A 164 -2.68 -1.50 5.42
CA VAL A 164 -2.18 -2.27 4.26
C VAL A 164 -0.69 -2.01 4.04
N HIS A 165 -0.29 -0.74 4.02
CA HIS A 165 1.11 -0.37 3.78
C HIS A 165 2.02 -0.86 4.90
N SER A 166 1.61 -0.72 6.16
CA SER A 166 2.41 -1.13 7.31
C SER A 166 2.52 -2.66 7.44
N ALA A 167 1.55 -3.41 6.92
CA ALA A 167 1.58 -4.87 6.93
C ALA A 167 2.39 -5.46 5.77
N ALA A 168 2.19 -4.96 4.55
CA ALA A 168 2.76 -5.57 3.34
C ALA A 168 4.00 -4.84 2.79
N PHE A 169 4.15 -3.55 3.07
CA PHE A 169 5.11 -2.67 2.41
C PHE A 169 6.05 -2.00 3.43
N THR A 170 6.82 -2.80 4.17
CA THR A 170 7.59 -2.34 5.34
C THR A 170 9.01 -1.81 5.08
N LEU A 171 9.57 -2.01 3.88
CA LEU A 171 10.92 -1.57 3.57
C LEU A 171 10.96 -0.05 3.38
N PRO A 172 12.03 0.66 3.78
CA PRO A 172 12.10 2.13 3.71
C PRO A 172 11.91 2.74 2.32
N TRP A 173 12.04 1.93 1.27
CA TRP A 173 11.87 2.32 -0.13
C TRP A 173 10.54 1.88 -0.73
N HIS A 174 9.66 1.22 0.02
CA HIS A 174 8.34 0.91 -0.49
C HIS A 174 7.48 2.17 -0.62
N VAL A 175 6.67 2.20 -1.67
CA VAL A 175 5.87 3.36 -2.08
C VAL A 175 4.40 2.99 -2.21
N GLY A 176 3.52 3.87 -1.78
CA GLY A 176 2.08 3.84 -2.05
C GLY A 176 1.72 4.98 -2.98
N ILE A 177 0.90 4.71 -4.01
CA ILE A 177 0.36 5.74 -4.90
C ILE A 177 -1.16 5.74 -4.81
N VAL A 178 -1.74 6.91 -4.60
CA VAL A 178 -3.19 7.11 -4.63
C VAL A 178 -3.54 7.97 -5.82
N ILE A 179 -4.50 7.53 -6.63
CA ILE A 179 -4.93 8.23 -7.84
C ILE A 179 -6.42 8.52 -7.74
N ASP A 180 -6.81 9.77 -7.94
CA ASP A 180 -8.20 10.10 -8.25
C ASP A 180 -8.35 10.25 -9.77
N PRO A 181 -8.94 9.26 -10.48
CA PRO A 181 -9.10 9.32 -11.93
C PRO A 181 -10.16 10.35 -12.38
N VAL A 182 -11.03 10.82 -11.49
CA VAL A 182 -12.10 11.79 -11.78
C VAL A 182 -11.58 13.21 -11.58
N ILE A 183 -11.01 13.51 -10.41
CA ILE A 183 -10.43 14.82 -10.07
C ILE A 183 -9.09 15.04 -10.82
N ARG A 184 -8.48 13.94 -11.29
CA ARG A 184 -7.19 13.91 -11.98
C ARG A 184 -6.03 14.37 -11.10
N GLU A 185 -5.99 13.84 -9.88
CA GLU A 185 -4.91 14.09 -8.93
C GLU A 185 -4.20 12.78 -8.54
N MET A 186 -2.92 12.88 -8.21
CA MET A 186 -2.11 11.75 -7.74
C MET A 186 -1.30 12.17 -6.52
N GLY A 187 -1.25 11.31 -5.51
CA GLY A 187 -0.38 11.44 -4.35
C GLY A 187 0.58 10.27 -4.26
N VAL A 188 1.78 10.55 -3.75
CA VAL A 188 2.82 9.54 -3.48
C VAL A 188 3.08 9.52 -1.99
N PHE A 189 3.13 8.34 -1.40
CA PHE A 189 3.26 8.11 0.03
C PHE A 189 4.31 7.03 0.29
N GLY A 190 4.91 7.05 1.47
CA GLY A 190 5.84 6.03 1.89
C GLY A 190 6.60 6.43 3.15
N TRP A 191 7.68 5.72 3.44
CA TRP A 191 8.45 5.95 4.66
C TRP A 191 9.42 7.13 4.50
N ILE A 192 9.33 8.09 5.42
CA ILE A 192 10.31 9.16 5.62
C ILE A 192 10.81 9.04 7.05
N ASN A 193 12.08 8.67 7.24
CA ASN A 193 12.69 8.46 8.55
C ASN A 193 11.88 7.50 9.46
N GLY A 194 11.27 6.47 8.86
CA GLY A 194 10.48 5.46 9.57
C GLY A 194 9.03 5.86 9.87
N GLN A 195 8.59 7.06 9.45
CA GLN A 195 7.19 7.48 9.54
C GLN A 195 6.53 7.47 8.16
N LEU A 196 5.31 6.96 8.08
CA LEU A 196 4.53 6.98 6.86
C LEU A 196 4.05 8.41 6.62
N ALA A 197 4.38 8.96 5.45
CA ALA A 197 4.17 10.37 5.15
C ALA A 197 3.92 10.60 3.66
N PRO A 198 3.27 11.73 3.30
CA PRO A 198 3.12 12.15 1.91
C PRO A 198 4.47 12.68 1.37
N PHE A 199 4.87 12.19 0.21
CA PHE A 199 6.08 12.60 -0.46
C PHE A 199 5.91 13.99 -1.09
N SER A 200 7.03 14.69 -1.22
CA SER A 200 7.07 16.07 -1.74
C SER A 200 6.85 16.14 -3.26
N GLY A 201 7.14 15.05 -3.97
CA GLY A 201 7.02 14.96 -5.42
C GLY A 201 7.61 13.65 -5.93
N CYS A 202 7.61 13.50 -7.24
CA CYS A 202 8.19 12.36 -7.94
C CYS A 202 8.76 12.80 -9.29
N HIS A 203 9.60 11.96 -9.89
CA HIS A 203 10.12 12.16 -11.23
C HIS A 203 9.37 11.26 -12.20
N GLU A 204 9.04 11.78 -13.36
CA GLU A 204 8.64 10.99 -14.52
C GLU A 204 9.86 10.73 -15.38
N LEU A 205 10.13 9.47 -15.70
CA LEU A 205 11.15 9.07 -16.66
C LEU A 205 10.57 9.20 -18.08
N LEU A 206 11.20 10.02 -18.91
CA LEU A 206 10.81 10.32 -20.29
C LEU A 206 11.29 9.22 -21.26
N ASP A 207 10.86 7.98 -21.02
CA ASP A 207 11.36 6.77 -21.72
C ASP A 207 10.55 6.34 -22.95
N GLN A 208 9.34 6.85 -23.15
CA GLN A 208 8.53 6.63 -24.37
C GLN A 208 8.55 7.86 -25.28
N GLN A 209 8.54 9.06 -24.69
CA GLN A 209 8.55 10.34 -25.40
C GLN A 209 9.21 11.45 -24.55
N PRO A 210 9.74 12.51 -25.18
CA PRO A 210 10.47 13.55 -24.46
C PRO A 210 9.59 14.53 -23.68
N GLN A 211 8.26 14.47 -23.84
CA GLN A 211 7.31 15.29 -23.06
C GLN A 211 6.67 14.48 -21.94
N PRO A 212 6.39 15.09 -20.78
CA PRO A 212 5.64 14.45 -19.70
C PRO A 212 4.27 13.93 -20.16
N LEU A 213 3.91 12.73 -19.69
CA LEU A 213 2.65 12.03 -19.91
C LEU A 213 1.77 11.95 -18.66
N MET A 214 2.30 12.27 -17.47
CA MET A 214 1.55 12.26 -16.22
C MET A 214 0.18 12.95 -16.40
N PRO A 215 -0.94 12.19 -16.41
CA PRO A 215 -2.25 12.76 -16.69
C PRO A 215 -2.83 13.47 -15.46
N TRP A 216 -2.19 13.31 -14.30
CA TRP A 216 -2.62 13.81 -13.01
C TRP A 216 -1.76 14.99 -12.54
N LYS A 217 -2.38 15.91 -11.82
CA LYS A 217 -1.66 16.87 -11.01
C LYS A 217 -1.14 16.17 -9.75
N VAL A 218 0.18 16.23 -9.54
CA VAL A 218 0.78 15.68 -8.31
C VAL A 218 0.49 16.60 -7.14
N VAL A 219 -0.14 16.05 -6.11
CA VAL A 219 -0.52 16.75 -4.88
C VAL A 219 0.17 16.12 -3.67
N ARG A 220 0.31 16.93 -2.61
CA ARG A 220 0.79 16.45 -1.31
C ARG A 220 -0.30 16.73 -0.30
N THR A 221 -0.89 15.67 0.20
CA THR A 221 -2.06 15.72 1.09
C THR A 221 -1.72 15.05 2.41
N ALA A 222 -2.70 14.51 3.14
CA ALA A 222 -2.50 13.99 4.48
C ALA A 222 -2.53 12.44 4.51
N VAL A 223 -1.90 11.90 5.54
CA VAL A 223 -2.10 10.52 6.01
C VAL A 223 -3.03 10.59 7.21
N TRP A 224 -4.11 9.83 7.19
CA TRP A 224 -5.13 9.79 8.23
C TRP A 224 -4.93 8.55 9.09
N TYR A 225 -4.93 8.75 10.40
CA TYR A 225 -4.87 7.67 11.38
C TYR A 225 -6.21 7.63 12.13
N ASP A 226 -6.73 6.43 12.40
CA ASP A 226 -7.91 6.29 13.25
C ASP A 226 -7.61 6.89 14.64
N GLY A 227 -8.46 7.81 15.11
CA GLY A 227 -8.39 8.32 16.47
C GLY A 227 -7.76 9.70 16.68
N ALA A 228 -7.82 10.61 15.70
CA ALA A 228 -7.86 12.04 16.04
C ALA A 228 -9.26 12.39 16.58
N ALA A 229 -9.61 11.80 17.73
CA ALA A 229 -10.61 12.42 18.58
C ALA A 229 -9.99 13.74 19.04
N GLU A 230 -10.57 14.83 18.57
CA GLU A 230 -10.39 16.16 19.13
C GLU A 230 -10.65 16.05 20.64
N HIS A 231 -9.57 16.02 21.42
CA HIS A 231 -9.64 16.45 22.80
C HIS A 231 -9.49 17.97 22.78
N GLU A 232 -10.64 18.62 22.60
CA GLU A 232 -10.88 20.00 23.02
C GLU A 232 -10.91 20.08 24.55
#